data_AF-A0A2H4ZPE2-F1
#
_entry.id   AF-A0A2H4ZPE2-F1
#
_cell.length_a   1.000
_cell.length_b   1.000
_cell.length_c   1.000
_cell.angle_alpha   90.00
_cell.angle_beta   90.00
_cell.angle_gamma   90.00
#
_symmetry.space_group_name_H-M   'P 1'
#
loop_
_entity.id
_entity.type
_entity.pdbx_description
1 polymer ?
#
loop_
_entity_poly.entity_id
_entity_poly.type
_entity_poly.pdbx_seq_one_letter_code
_entity_poly.pdbx_strand_id
1 'polypeptide(L)'
;MVFNLRRISTLYFVLVLCVSLVACDGSEKAPALSISDDDIAIISRQSERFISAQERLPELGDLVTSRNWVFTRNLIHGPFQEVGREMLYINQHLLPDDRNEASKIAEGLKSALAELDEAAKLQDSERMNKAYTKVVNGFTNYRKMIPV
;
A
#
# COMPACT_ATOMS: atom_id res chain seq x y z
N MET A 1 -1.46 53.14 33.95
CA MET A 1 -0.22 52.43 33.52
C MET A 1 -0.45 50.96 33.11
N VAL A 2 -1.68 50.47 32.88
CA VAL A 2 -1.95 49.05 32.52
C VAL A 2 -2.19 48.86 31.01
N PHE A 3 -2.63 49.92 30.31
CA PHE A 3 -2.92 49.87 28.86
C PHE A 3 -1.67 49.74 27.98
N ASN A 4 -0.54 50.34 28.39
CA ASN A 4 0.71 50.28 27.63
C ASN A 4 1.39 48.91 27.74
N LEU A 5 1.25 48.20 28.87
CA LEU A 5 1.79 46.85 29.04
C LEU A 5 1.08 45.82 28.14
N ARG A 6 -0.25 45.93 27.98
CA ARG A 6 -1.03 45.06 27.09
C ARG A 6 -0.65 45.27 25.62
N ARG A 7 -0.46 46.52 25.19
CA ARG A 7 -0.04 46.84 23.81
C ARG A 7 1.34 46.29 23.47
N ILE A 8 2.29 46.38 24.40
CA ILE A 8 3.65 45.84 24.22
C ILE A 8 3.62 44.30 24.15
N SER A 9 2.82 43.63 24.99
CA SER A 9 2.64 42.18 24.94
C SER A 9 2.04 41.69 23.62
N THR A 10 1.05 42.40 23.06
CA THR A 10 0.45 42.03 21.78
C THR A 10 1.42 42.23 20.62
N LEU A 11 2.22 43.30 20.64
CA LEU A 11 3.25 43.53 19.62
C LEU A 11 4.34 42.46 19.65
N TYR A 12 4.74 42.01 20.84
CA TYR A 12 5.72 40.93 21.00
C TYR A 12 5.19 39.59 20.46
N PHE A 13 3.92 39.27 20.73
CA PHE A 13 3.31 38.03 20.27
C PHE A 13 3.17 37.97 18.74
N VAL A 14 2.80 39.09 18.11
CA VAL A 14 2.72 39.19 16.65
C VAL A 14 4.12 39.10 16.01
N LEU A 15 5.13 39.72 16.61
CA LEU A 15 6.50 39.67 16.10
C LEU A 15 7.06 38.24 16.13
N VAL A 16 6.84 37.50 17.22
CA VAL A 16 7.26 36.08 17.33
C VAL A 16 6.56 35.20 16.28
N LEU A 17 5.27 35.46 16.01
CA LEU A 17 4.51 34.75 14.95
C LEU A 17 5.02 35.06 13.53
N CYS A 18 5.47 36.29 13.27
CA CYS A 18 5.98 36.64 11.95
C CYS A 18 7.38 36.05 11.67
N VAL A 19 8.22 35.90 12.70
CA VAL A 19 9.58 35.34 12.55
C VAL A 19 9.55 33.82 12.35
N SER A 20 8.57 33.11 12.92
CA SER A 20 8.40 31.66 12.67
C SER A 20 7.89 31.32 11.27
N LEU A 21 7.33 32.29 10.52
CA LEU A 21 6.89 32.09 9.14
C LEU A 21 8.00 32.24 8.10
N VAL A 22 9.11 32.93 8.42
CA VAL A 22 10.24 33.15 7.50
C VAL A 22 11.26 32.00 7.52
N ALA A 23 11.17 31.09 8.50
CA ALA A 23 12.06 29.92 8.59
C ALA A 23 11.67 28.73 7.68
N CYS A 24 10.69 28.89 6.79
CA CYS A 24 10.36 27.93 5.74
C CYS A 24 10.96 28.33 4.38
N ASP A 25 12.18 28.87 4.34
CA ASP A 25 13.02 28.80 3.14
C ASP A 25 13.88 27.54 3.25
N GLY A 26 13.25 26.40 3.00
CA GLY A 26 13.93 25.12 2.84
C GLY A 26 14.43 24.96 1.41
N SER A 27 15.34 25.84 0.96
CA SER A 27 16.07 25.66 -0.30
C SER A 27 17.47 25.10 -0.07
N GLU A 28 17.55 23.98 0.65
CA GLU A 28 18.64 23.04 0.43
C GLU A 28 18.16 22.07 -0.65
N LYS A 29 18.90 21.98 -1.77
CA LYS A 29 18.69 20.93 -2.76
C LYS A 29 18.78 19.59 -2.03
N ALA A 30 17.63 19.00 -1.75
CA ALA A 30 17.54 17.71 -1.10
C ALA A 30 18.39 16.71 -1.92
N PRO A 31 19.20 15.87 -1.26
CA PRO A 31 19.84 14.76 -1.95
C PRO A 31 18.77 13.95 -2.69
N ALA A 32 19.13 13.35 -3.82
CA ALA A 32 18.21 12.48 -4.56
C ALA A 32 17.57 11.49 -3.58
N LEU A 33 16.23 11.46 -3.55
CA LEU A 33 15.47 10.63 -2.64
C LEU A 33 15.85 9.16 -2.88
N SER A 34 16.57 8.57 -1.93
CA SER A 34 16.88 7.15 -1.89
C SER A 34 16.15 6.50 -0.73
N ILE A 35 15.74 5.25 -0.91
CA ILE A 35 15.15 4.44 0.16
C ILE A 35 16.24 4.18 1.22
N SER A 36 15.90 4.31 2.51
CA SER A 36 16.86 4.04 3.58
C SER A 36 17.13 2.54 3.76
N ASP A 37 18.26 2.16 4.36
CA ASP A 37 18.58 0.75 4.61
C ASP A 37 17.53 0.06 5.51
N ASP A 38 16.99 0.79 6.49
CA ASP A 38 15.90 0.30 7.36
C ASP A 38 14.62 0.05 6.56
N ASP A 39 14.27 0.96 5.64
CA ASP A 39 13.13 0.82 4.74
C ASP A 39 13.32 -0.37 3.78
N ILE A 40 14.52 -0.56 3.22
CA ILE A 40 14.86 -1.71 2.36
C ILE A 40 14.68 -3.03 3.13
N ALA A 41 15.14 -3.10 4.38
CA ALA A 41 14.99 -4.30 5.20
C ALA A 41 13.51 -4.64 5.47
N ILE A 42 12.68 -3.62 5.70
CA ILE A 42 11.23 -3.79 5.87
C ILE A 42 10.60 -4.26 4.55
N ILE A 43 10.89 -3.58 3.43
CA ILE A 43 10.38 -3.93 2.11
C ILE A 43 10.74 -5.39 1.78
N SER A 44 12.00 -5.79 1.97
CA SER A 44 12.47 -7.14 1.64
C SER A 44 11.69 -8.21 2.39
N ARG A 45 11.56 -8.06 3.73
CA ARG A 45 10.81 -9.00 4.57
C ARG A 45 9.34 -9.13 4.16
N GLN A 46 8.68 -8.03 3.81
CA GLN A 46 7.28 -8.08 3.39
C GLN A 46 7.13 -8.60 1.96
N SER A 47 8.12 -8.33 1.11
CA SER A 47 8.17 -8.82 -0.26
C SER A 47 8.30 -10.34 -0.31
N GLU A 48 9.12 -10.94 0.55
CA GLU A 48 9.20 -12.41 0.68
C GLU A 48 7.84 -13.04 0.96
N ARG A 49 7.07 -12.46 1.88
CA ARG A 49 5.72 -12.94 2.22
C ARG A 49 4.73 -12.75 1.08
N PHE A 50 4.78 -11.60 0.43
CA PHE A 50 3.99 -11.32 -0.77
C PHE A 50 4.31 -12.31 -1.91
N ILE A 51 5.59 -12.61 -2.14
CA ILE A 51 6.05 -13.54 -3.17
C ILE A 51 5.61 -14.96 -2.82
N SER A 52 5.71 -15.37 -1.56
CA SER A 52 5.21 -16.69 -1.12
C SER A 52 3.70 -16.85 -1.35
N ALA A 53 2.90 -15.78 -1.19
CA ALA A 53 1.52 -15.78 -1.63
C ALA A 53 1.41 -15.88 -3.16
N GLN A 54 2.18 -15.08 -3.92
CA GLN A 54 2.18 -15.13 -5.38
C GLN A 54 2.50 -16.54 -5.94
N GLU A 55 3.40 -17.29 -5.30
CA GLU A 55 3.77 -18.65 -5.69
C GLU A 55 2.60 -19.65 -5.60
N ARG A 56 1.51 -19.31 -4.90
CA ARG A 56 0.28 -20.12 -4.83
C ARG A 56 -0.74 -19.82 -5.93
N LEU A 57 -0.44 -18.91 -6.86
CA LEU A 57 -1.32 -18.63 -8.00
C LEU A 57 -1.61 -19.85 -8.90
N PRO A 58 -0.68 -20.79 -9.13
CA PRO A 58 -0.98 -22.04 -9.84
C PRO A 58 -2.02 -22.89 -9.10
N GLU A 59 -1.85 -23.07 -7.78
CA GLU A 59 -2.84 -23.78 -6.94
C GLU A 59 -4.21 -23.10 -7.01
N LEU A 60 -4.26 -21.77 -6.91
CA LEU A 60 -5.51 -21.03 -7.08
C LEU A 60 -6.13 -21.28 -8.47
N GLY A 61 -5.32 -21.33 -9.52
CA GLY A 61 -5.77 -21.63 -10.89
C GLY A 61 -6.38 -23.01 -11.02
N ASP A 62 -5.79 -24.03 -10.39
CA ASP A 62 -6.32 -25.39 -10.37
C ASP A 62 -7.67 -25.46 -9.63
N LEU A 63 -7.79 -24.77 -8.50
CA LEU A 63 -9.03 -24.67 -7.72
C LEU A 63 -10.15 -23.95 -8.50
N VAL A 64 -9.81 -22.87 -9.20
CA VAL A 64 -10.74 -22.12 -10.06
C VAL A 64 -11.20 -23.01 -11.23
N THR A 65 -10.28 -23.70 -11.89
CA THR A 65 -10.58 -24.58 -13.03
C THR A 65 -11.46 -25.75 -12.62
N SER A 66 -11.17 -26.36 -11.46
CA SER A 66 -11.93 -27.49 -10.91
C SER A 66 -13.22 -27.09 -10.20
N ARG A 67 -13.56 -25.79 -10.16
CA ARG A 67 -14.75 -25.25 -9.46
C ARG A 67 -14.76 -25.59 -7.97
N ASN A 68 -13.59 -25.64 -7.36
CA ASN A 68 -13.46 -25.99 -5.95
C ASN A 68 -13.67 -24.75 -5.06
N TRP A 69 -14.93 -24.36 -4.91
CA TRP A 69 -15.36 -23.14 -4.21
C TRP A 69 -14.81 -23.01 -2.80
N VAL A 70 -14.88 -24.11 -2.03
CA VAL A 70 -14.49 -24.12 -0.62
C VAL A 70 -13.00 -23.86 -0.50
N PHE A 71 -12.18 -24.58 -1.26
CA PHE A 71 -10.73 -24.42 -1.17
C PHE A 71 -10.24 -23.12 -1.81
N THR A 72 -10.91 -22.60 -2.86
CA THR A 72 -10.65 -21.25 -3.38
C THR A 72 -10.79 -20.21 -2.27
N ARG A 73 -11.87 -20.27 -1.48
CA ARG A 73 -12.11 -19.34 -0.37
C ARG A 73 -11.15 -19.57 0.80
N ASN A 74 -10.80 -20.82 1.10
CA ASN A 74 -9.79 -21.14 2.12
C ASN A 74 -8.42 -20.53 1.76
N LEU A 75 -8.06 -20.54 0.47
CA LEU A 75 -6.83 -19.93 0.01
C LEU A 75 -6.87 -18.39 0.16
N ILE A 76 -8.02 -17.77 -0.13
CA ILE A 76 -8.22 -16.32 0.06
C ILE A 76 -8.11 -15.91 1.53
N HIS A 77 -8.76 -16.65 2.42
CA HIS A 77 -8.79 -16.36 3.86
C HIS A 77 -7.60 -16.92 4.65
N GLY A 78 -6.74 -17.72 4.03
CA GLY A 78 -5.49 -18.18 4.62
C GLY A 78 -4.31 -17.38 4.05
N PRO A 79 -3.56 -17.94 3.10
CA PRO A 79 -2.37 -17.31 2.53
C PRO A 79 -2.58 -15.92 1.95
N PHE A 80 -3.73 -15.65 1.31
CA PHE A 80 -3.95 -14.33 0.69
C PHE A 80 -4.54 -13.30 1.63
N GLN A 81 -4.94 -13.69 2.85
CA GLN A 81 -5.52 -12.75 3.81
C GLN A 81 -4.55 -11.62 4.15
N GLU A 82 -3.26 -11.95 4.24
CA GLU A 82 -2.23 -11.01 4.66
C GLU A 82 -1.64 -10.20 3.50
N VAL A 83 -1.95 -10.53 2.24
CA VAL A 83 -1.39 -9.85 1.06
C VAL A 83 -1.67 -8.36 1.11
N GLY A 84 -2.88 -7.95 1.51
CA GLY A 84 -3.21 -6.53 1.67
C GLY A 84 -2.34 -5.81 2.69
N ARG A 85 -1.98 -6.48 3.79
CA ARG A 85 -1.11 -5.93 4.83
C ARG A 85 0.33 -5.83 4.35
N GLU A 86 0.83 -6.85 3.66
CA GLU A 86 2.22 -6.83 3.21
C GLU A 86 2.42 -5.75 2.15
N MET A 87 1.46 -5.56 1.24
CA MET A 87 1.46 -4.44 0.29
C MET A 87 1.40 -3.08 0.99
N LEU A 88 0.59 -2.94 2.05
CA LEU A 88 0.50 -1.70 2.82
C LEU A 88 1.87 -1.32 3.41
N TYR A 89 2.56 -2.27 4.02
CA TYR A 89 3.87 -2.02 4.60
C TYR A 89 4.91 -1.68 3.52
N ILE A 90 4.93 -2.40 2.39
CA ILE A 90 5.81 -2.05 1.27
C ILE A 90 5.55 -0.61 0.83
N ASN A 91 4.30 -0.25 0.54
CA ASN A 91 3.94 1.09 0.05
C ASN A 91 4.35 2.22 1.00
N GLN A 92 4.26 2.01 2.31
CA GLN A 92 4.66 3.02 3.31
C GLN A 92 6.16 3.35 3.28
N HIS A 93 6.99 2.42 2.80
CA HIS A 93 8.44 2.52 2.81
C HIS A 93 9.04 2.76 1.41
N LEU A 94 8.20 2.83 0.36
CA LEU A 94 8.62 3.28 -0.97
C LEU A 94 8.96 4.78 -0.98
N LEU A 95 9.62 5.24 -2.05
CA LEU A 95 9.79 6.66 -2.33
C LEU A 95 8.42 7.34 -2.47
N PRO A 96 8.25 8.59 -2.02
CA PRO A 96 6.97 9.30 -2.07
C PRO A 96 6.28 9.28 -3.44
N ASP A 97 7.05 9.39 -4.52
CA ASP A 97 6.55 9.43 -5.90
C ASP A 97 5.93 8.09 -6.34
N ASP A 98 6.44 6.97 -5.82
CA ASP A 98 5.98 5.62 -6.19
C ASP A 98 4.74 5.17 -5.39
N ARG A 99 4.51 5.77 -4.21
CA ARG A 99 3.47 5.30 -3.25
C ARG A 99 2.08 5.36 -3.84
N ASN A 100 1.78 6.39 -4.62
CA ASN A 100 0.45 6.59 -5.20
C ASN A 100 0.11 5.51 -6.21
N GLU A 101 1.05 5.18 -7.10
CA GLU A 101 0.86 4.11 -8.08
C GLU A 101 0.80 2.74 -7.40
N ALA A 102 1.72 2.46 -6.48
CA ALA A 102 1.73 1.20 -5.73
C ALA A 102 0.43 1.00 -4.92
N SER A 103 -0.12 2.05 -4.33
CA SER A 103 -1.39 2.00 -3.59
C SER A 103 -2.57 1.72 -4.50
N LYS A 104 -2.62 2.35 -5.66
CA LYS A 104 -3.67 2.08 -6.66
C LYS A 104 -3.64 0.63 -7.15
N ILE A 105 -2.44 0.08 -7.40
CA ILE A 105 -2.29 -1.32 -7.81
C ILE A 105 -2.70 -2.27 -6.66
N ALA A 106 -2.30 -1.96 -5.42
CA ALA A 106 -2.67 -2.73 -4.24
C ALA A 106 -4.18 -2.77 -4.01
N GLU A 107 -4.87 -1.64 -4.16
CA GLU A 107 -6.33 -1.55 -4.10
C GLU A 107 -6.99 -2.39 -5.21
N GLY A 108 -6.41 -2.39 -6.41
CA GLY A 108 -6.86 -3.23 -7.51
C GLY A 108 -6.76 -4.73 -7.17
N LEU A 109 -5.62 -5.18 -6.62
CA LEU A 109 -5.46 -6.57 -6.21
C LEU A 109 -6.39 -6.95 -5.05
N LYS A 110 -6.55 -6.08 -4.04
CA LYS A 110 -7.47 -6.32 -2.93
C LYS A 110 -8.92 -6.46 -3.41
N SER A 111 -9.34 -5.58 -4.32
CA SER A 111 -10.65 -5.64 -4.95
C SER A 111 -10.83 -6.93 -5.74
N ALA A 112 -9.82 -7.36 -6.50
CA ALA A 112 -9.86 -8.61 -7.26
C ALA A 112 -9.98 -9.86 -6.35
N LEU A 113 -9.28 -9.89 -5.22
CA LEU A 113 -9.40 -10.97 -4.23
C LEU A 113 -10.80 -11.02 -3.62
N ALA A 114 -11.39 -9.87 -3.30
CA ALA A 114 -12.76 -9.79 -2.80
C ALA A 114 -13.80 -10.21 -3.86
N GLU A 115 -13.61 -9.81 -5.11
CA GLU A 115 -14.46 -10.28 -6.23
C GLU A 115 -14.37 -11.80 -6.42
N LEU A 116 -13.18 -12.38 -6.26
CA LEU A 116 -12.97 -13.82 -6.37
C LEU A 116 -13.64 -14.58 -5.23
N ASP A 117 -13.53 -14.09 -4.00
CA ASP A 117 -14.21 -14.66 -2.83
C ASP A 117 -15.73 -14.66 -3.03
N GLU A 118 -16.29 -13.52 -3.45
CA GLU A 118 -17.73 -13.38 -3.68
C GLU A 118 -18.19 -14.28 -4.84
N ALA A 119 -17.42 -14.36 -5.93
CA ALA A 119 -17.73 -15.27 -7.03
C ALA A 119 -17.73 -16.74 -6.60
N ALA A 120 -16.75 -17.15 -5.77
CA ALA A 120 -16.69 -18.50 -5.23
C ALA A 120 -17.84 -18.79 -4.27
N LYS A 121 -18.22 -17.82 -3.42
CA LYS A 121 -19.38 -17.92 -2.52
C LYS A 121 -20.69 -18.08 -3.28
N LEU A 122 -20.86 -17.36 -4.39
CA LEU A 122 -22.03 -17.47 -5.27
C LEU A 122 -21.95 -18.66 -6.24
N GLN A 123 -20.84 -19.40 -6.25
CA GLN A 123 -20.55 -20.50 -7.17
C GLN A 123 -20.66 -20.10 -8.66
N ASP A 124 -20.37 -18.83 -8.95
CA ASP A 124 -20.40 -18.26 -10.29
C ASP A 124 -19.06 -18.54 -10.98
N SER A 125 -19.02 -19.61 -11.79
CA SER A 125 -17.81 -20.04 -12.49
C SER A 125 -17.27 -18.97 -13.44
N GLU A 126 -18.15 -18.27 -14.15
CA GLU A 126 -17.74 -17.28 -15.14
C GLU A 126 -17.10 -16.07 -14.44
N ARG A 127 -17.76 -15.57 -13.40
CA ARG A 127 -17.24 -14.47 -12.60
C ARG A 127 -15.95 -14.86 -11.88
N MET A 128 -15.86 -16.10 -11.40
CA MET A 128 -14.66 -16.62 -10.73
C MET A 128 -13.44 -16.64 -11.68
N ASN A 129 -13.60 -17.13 -12.92
CA ASN A 129 -12.52 -17.13 -13.91
C ASN A 129 -12.05 -15.70 -14.27
N LYS A 130 -12.99 -14.77 -14.42
CA LYS A 130 -12.67 -13.35 -14.66
C LYS A 130 -11.93 -12.73 -13.47
N ALA A 131 -12.40 -12.97 -12.25
CA ALA A 131 -11.77 -12.47 -11.03
C ALA A 131 -10.38 -13.07 -10.81
N TYR A 132 -10.19 -14.37 -11.10
CA TYR A 132 -8.87 -15.03 -11.03
C TYR A 132 -7.85 -14.35 -11.95
N THR A 133 -8.24 -14.05 -13.19
CA THR A 133 -7.37 -13.32 -14.13
C THR A 133 -6.97 -11.95 -13.58
N LYS A 134 -7.90 -11.24 -12.92
CA LYS A 134 -7.60 -9.96 -12.25
C LYS A 134 -6.63 -10.14 -11.08
N VAL A 135 -6.77 -11.20 -10.29
CA VAL A 135 -5.85 -11.51 -9.18
C VAL A 135 -4.44 -11.78 -9.72
N VAL A 136 -4.29 -12.62 -10.74
CA VAL A 136 -2.98 -12.90 -11.37
C VAL A 136 -2.33 -11.62 -11.90
N ASN A 137 -3.11 -10.78 -12.59
CA ASN A 137 -2.63 -9.50 -13.10
C ASN A 137 -2.25 -8.54 -11.97
N GLY A 138 -3.05 -8.49 -10.89
CA GLY A 138 -2.78 -7.67 -9.71
C GLY A 138 -1.46 -8.04 -9.04
N PHE A 139 -1.21 -9.33 -8.81
CA PHE A 139 0.07 -9.81 -8.29
C PHE A 139 1.24 -9.47 -9.21
N THR A 140 1.08 -9.71 -10.52
CA THR A 140 2.11 -9.44 -11.53
C THR A 140 2.46 -7.96 -11.60
N ASN A 141 1.47 -7.08 -11.55
CA ASN A 141 1.68 -5.64 -11.60
C ASN A 141 2.25 -5.11 -10.30
N TYR A 142 1.76 -5.59 -9.15
CA TYR A 142 2.27 -5.13 -7.87
C TYR A 142 3.74 -5.53 -7.67
N ARG A 143 4.14 -6.72 -8.13
CA ARG A 143 5.54 -7.15 -8.05
C ARG A 143 6.51 -6.19 -8.75
N LYS A 144 6.09 -5.48 -9.79
CA LYS A 144 6.93 -4.48 -10.48
C LYS A 144 7.22 -3.24 -9.63
N MET A 145 6.43 -3.01 -8.58
CA MET A 145 6.62 -1.90 -7.63
C MET A 145 7.60 -2.26 -6.51
N ILE A 146 7.98 -3.52 -6.36
CA ILE A 146 8.93 -3.96 -5.33
C ILE A 146 10.34 -3.63 -5.85
N PRO A 147 11.09 -2.76 -5.16
CA PRO A 147 12.48 -2.50 -5.51
C PRO A 147 13.30 -3.79 -5.32
N VAL A 148 14.15 -4.08 -6.31
CA VAL A 148 15.08 -5.23 -6.32
C VAL A 148 16.43 -4.86 -5.76
#